data_AF-A0A6G1WTP8-F1
#
_entry.id   AF-A0A6G1WTP8-F1
#
_cell.length_a   1.000
_cell.length_b   1.000
_cell.length_c   1.000
_cell.angle_alpha   90.00
_cell.angle_beta   90.00
_cell.angle_gamma   90.00
#
_symmetry.space_group_name_H-M   'P 1'
#
loop_
_entity.id
_entity.type
_entity.pdbx_description
1 polymer ?
#
loop_
_entity_poly.entity_id
_entity_poly.type
_entity_poly.pdbx_seq_one_letter_code
_entity_poly.pdbx_strand_id
1 'polypeptide(L)' 'MTKLQHEPLPDVLARHRHGFGGGFLALVIAPDGSGLSCRPVSGETTDCERLSRDEMIEAIVELYGGLASFRRN' A
#
# COMPACT_ATOMS: atom_id res chain seq x y z
N MET A 1 25.41 8.43 -2.78
CA MET A 1 24.00 8.75 -3.15
C MET A 1 23.45 7.56 -3.90
N THR A 2 22.61 6.74 -3.27
CA THR A 2 21.98 5.58 -3.89
C THR A 2 20.93 6.07 -4.88
N LYS A 3 21.10 5.74 -6.16
CA LYS A 3 20.20 6.14 -7.25
C LYS A 3 18.84 5.48 -7.01
N LEU A 4 17.78 6.26 -6.83
CA LEU A 4 16.41 5.74 -6.82
C LEU A 4 16.16 5.10 -8.19
N GLN A 5 16.09 3.77 -8.23
CA GLN A 5 15.78 3.04 -9.45
C GLN A 5 14.27 3.15 -9.66
N HIS A 6 13.88 3.99 -10.62
CA HIS A 6 12.51 4.06 -11.08
C HIS A 6 12.27 2.93 -12.06
N GLU A 7 11.38 2.01 -11.71
CA GLU A 7 11.06 0.86 -12.53
C GLU A 7 9.54 0.69 -12.60
N PRO A 8 9.00 0.24 -13.75
CA PRO A 8 7.57 -0.06 -13.85
C PRO A 8 7.15 -1.06 -12.77
N LEU A 9 6.11 -0.70 -12.02
CA LEU A 9 5.52 -1.55 -10.99
C LEU A 9 5.25 -3.00 -11.46
N PRO A 10 4.79 -3.26 -12.70
CA PRO A 10 4.63 -4.63 -13.20
C PRO A 10 5.91 -5.47 -13.19
N ASP A 11 7.06 -4.86 -13.53
CA ASP A 11 8.35 -5.55 -13.65
C ASP A 11 8.92 -5.91 -12.27
N VAL A 12 8.73 -5.03 -11.29
CA VAL A 12 9.07 -5.28 -9.88
C VAL A 12 8.23 -6.45 -9.33
N LEU A 13 6.92 -6.42 -9.58
CA LEU A 13 6.01 -7.48 -9.12
C LEU A 13 6.31 -8.84 -9.79
N ALA A 14 6.78 -8.84 -11.04
CA ALA A 14 7.14 -10.06 -11.75
C ALA A 14 8.34 -10.79 -11.13
N ARG A 15 9.31 -10.06 -10.56
CA ARG A 15 10.51 -10.65 -9.94
C ARG A 15 10.29 -11.14 -8.52
N HIS A 16 9.38 -10.53 -7.78
CA HIS A 16 9.03 -10.92 -6.42
C HIS A 16 7.85 -11.89 -6.37
N ARG A 17 7.71 -12.75 -7.39
CA ARG A 17 6.68 -13.81 -7.48
C ARG A 17 6.86 -14.89 -6.38
N HIS A 18 6.68 -14.50 -5.12
CA HIS A 18 5.95 -15.32 -4.17
C HIS A 18 4.51 -15.27 -4.66
N GLY A 19 4.01 -16.37 -5.24
CA GLY A 19 2.70 -16.39 -5.86
C GLY A 19 1.61 -15.90 -4.90
N PHE A 20 0.92 -14.82 -5.28
CA PHE A 20 -0.35 -14.43 -4.68
C PHE A 20 -1.45 -15.34 -5.25
N GLY A 21 -1.40 -16.63 -4.90
CA GLY A 21 -2.58 -17.48 -4.92
C GLY A 21 -3.42 -17.11 -3.70
N GLY A 22 -4.19 -16.03 -3.82
CA GLY A 22 -4.82 -15.32 -2.70
C GLY A 22 -4.49 -13.83 -2.78
N GLY A 23 -5.48 -12.95 -2.63
CA GLY A 23 -5.39 -11.52 -2.95
C GLY A 23 -4.23 -10.76 -2.28
N PHE A 24 -4.02 -9.52 -2.69
CA PHE A 24 -2.91 -8.69 -2.21
C PHE A 24 -3.39 -7.63 -1.20
N LEU A 25 -2.50 -7.27 -0.27
CA LEU A 25 -2.65 -6.09 0.58
C LEU A 25 -1.84 -4.95 -0.05
N ALA A 26 -2.50 -3.85 -0.40
CA ALA A 26 -1.84 -2.65 -0.92
C ALA A 26 -2.52 -1.38 -0.42
N LEU A 27 -1.72 -0.33 -0.27
CA LEU A 27 -2.18 1.01 0.06
C LEU A 27 -1.63 1.98 -0.99
N VAL A 28 -2.51 2.49 -1.86
CA VAL A 28 -2.13 3.31 -3.01
C VAL A 28 -2.38 4.77 -2.68
N ILE A 29 -1.34 5.61 -2.79
CA ILE A 29 -1.40 7.04 -2.50
C ILE A 29 -1.54 7.80 -3.81
N ALA A 30 -2.60 8.60 -3.94
CA ALA A 30 -2.77 9.53 -5.04
C ALA A 30 -2.00 10.85 -4.77
N PRO A 31 -1.64 11.61 -5.81
CA PRO A 31 -0.89 12.87 -5.64
C PRO A 31 -1.62 13.94 -4.82
N ASP A 32 -2.95 13.88 -4.73
CA ASP A 32 -3.78 14.79 -3.94
C ASP A 32 -3.88 14.38 -2.45
N GLY A 33 -3.23 13.27 -2.08
CA GLY A 33 -3.23 12.72 -0.73
C GLY A 33 -4.39 11.77 -0.43
N SER A 34 -5.37 11.61 -1.33
CA SER A 34 -6.36 10.54 -1.25
C SER A 34 -5.73 9.19 -1.58
N GLY A 35 -6.47 8.08 -1.43
CA GLY A 35 -5.92 6.77 -1.76
C GLY A 35 -6.91 5.63 -1.92
N LEU A 36 -6.33 4.44 -2.06
CA LEU A 36 -7.05 3.16 -2.10
C LEU A 36 -6.45 2.20 -1.08
N SER A 37 -7.28 1.64 -0.20
CA SER A 37 -6.93 0.50 0.65
C SER A 37 -7.43 -0.77 -0.02
N CYS A 38 -6.50 -1.57 -0.54
CA CYS A 38 -6.80 -2.84 -1.19
C CYS A 38 -6.47 -4.00 -0.24
N ARG A 39 -7.45 -4.85 0.06
CA ARG A 39 -7.33 -5.97 1.00
C ARG A 39 -7.81 -7.27 0.33
N PRO A 40 -7.14 -8.40 0.60
CA PRO A 40 -7.63 -9.69 0.11
C PRO A 40 -8.99 -10.01 0.73
N VAL A 41 -9.95 -10.36 -0.10
CA VAL A 41 -11.22 -10.98 0.30
C VAL A 41 -11.28 -12.38 -0.32
N SER A 42 -11.60 -13.37 0.53
CA SER A 42 -11.67 -14.81 0.24
C SER A 42 -11.32 -15.26 -1.18
N GLY A 43 -10.23 -16.03 -1.30
CA GLY A 43 -10.06 -17.00 -2.37
C GLY A 43 -9.43 -16.53 -3.67
N GLU A 44 -9.25 -15.22 -3.92
CA GLU A 44 -8.41 -14.63 -5.00
C GLU A 44 -8.74 -13.15 -5.25
N THR A 45 -9.89 -12.68 -4.77
CA THR A 45 -10.36 -11.32 -5.03
C THR A 45 -9.70 -10.31 -4.09
N THR A 46 -9.36 -9.14 -4.60
CA THR A 46 -8.91 -8.01 -3.78
C THR A 46 -10.00 -6.95 -3.82
N ASP A 47 -10.52 -6.61 -2.65
CA ASP A 47 -11.46 -5.51 -2.50
C ASP A 47 -10.67 -4.21 -2.27
N CYS A 48 -11.13 -3.12 -2.85
CA CYS A 48 -10.45 -1.83 -2.77
C CYS A 48 -11.44 -0.75 -2.34
N GLU A 49 -11.15 -0.10 -1.23
CA GLU A 49 -11.92 1.00 -0.69
C GLU A 49 -11.21 2.32 -0.97
N ARG A 50 -11.97 3.34 -1.40
CA ARG A 50 -11.44 4.68 -1.62
C ARG A 50 -11.37 5.44 -0.31
N LEU A 51 -10.20 6.00 -0.04
CA LEU A 51 -9.92 6.81 1.14
C LEU A 51 -9.78 8.27 0.72
N SER A 52 -10.43 9.16 1.47
CA SER A 52 -10.08 10.57 1.52
C SER A 52 -8.68 10.78 2.09
N ARG A 53 -8.19 12.02 2.04
CA ARG A 53 -6.87 12.34 2.56
C ARG A 53 -6.71 12.03 4.06
N ASP A 54 -7.74 12.31 4.85
CA ASP A 54 -7.66 12.11 6.31
C ASP A 54 -7.70 10.61 6.64
N GLU A 55 -8.60 9.86 6.01
CA GLU A 55 -8.68 8.39 6.13
C GLU A 55 -7.39 7.72 5.64
N MET A 56 -6.75 8.29 4.61
CA MET A 56 -5.48 7.81 4.08
C MET A 56 -4.34 8.01 5.09
N ILE A 57 -4.31 9.14 5.80
CA ILE A 57 -3.34 9.40 6.87
C ILE A 57 -3.57 8.43 8.04
N GLU A 58 -4.83 8.23 8.45
CA GLU A 58 -5.19 7.26 9.48
C GLU A 58 -4.71 5.85 9.11
N ALA A 59 -4.99 5.40 7.88
CA ALA A 59 -4.56 4.10 7.40
C ALA A 59 -3.04 3.91 7.39
N ILE A 60 -2.27 4.95 7.00
CA ILE A 60 -0.79 4.92 7.10
C ILE A 60 -0.36 4.81 8.56
N VAL A 61 -0.96 5.62 9.44
CA VAL A 61 -0.61 5.63 10.86
C VAL A 61 -0.85 4.25 11.47
N GLU A 62 -2.01 3.64 11.20
CA GLU A 62 -2.34 2.30 11.67
C GLU A 62 -1.37 1.23 11.12
N LEU A 63 -1.07 1.28 9.82
CA LEU A 63 -0.21 0.29 9.16
C LEU A 63 1.19 0.22 9.79
N TYR A 64 1.72 1.36 10.25
CA TYR A 64 3.04 1.44 10.88
C TYR A 64 3.01 1.30 12.41
N GLY A 65 1.90 0.85 13.01
CA GLY A 65 1.82 0.60 14.45
C GLY A 65 1.41 1.80 15.30
N GLY A 66 0.68 2.75 14.69
CA GLY A 66 0.10 3.91 15.35
C GLY A 66 1.03 5.13 15.42
N LEU A 67 0.53 6.21 16.03
CA LEU A 67 1.25 7.49 16.14
C LEU A 67 2.59 7.37 16.88
N ALA A 68 2.78 6.33 17.70
CA ALA A 68 4.03 6.07 18.40
C ALA A 68 5.21 5.94 17.43
N SER A 69 5.00 5.35 16.26
CA SER A 69 6.02 5.17 15.21
C SER A 69 6.39 6.47 14.48
N PHE A 70 5.53 7.48 14.54
CA PHE A 70 5.76 8.81 13.96
C PHE A 70 6.20 9.85 15.01
N ARG A 71 6.27 9.47 16.30
CA ARG A 71 6.52 10.41 17.41
C ARG A 71 8.01 10.77 17.61
N ARG A 72 8.92 10.36 16.73
CA ARG A 72 10.33 10.78 16.77
C ARG A 72 11.07 10.49 15.47
N ASN A 73 11.35 11.56 14.72
CA ASN A 73 12.60 11.77 13.97
C ASN A 73 12.81 13.28 13.84
#